data_AF-A0A1U6IQH5-F1
#
_entry.id   AF-A0A1U6IQH5-F1
#
_cell.length_a   1.000
_cell.length_b   1.000
_cell.length_c   1.000
_cell.angle_alpha   90.00
_cell.angle_beta   90.00
_cell.angle_gamma   90.00
#
_symmetry.space_group_name_H-M   'P 1'
#
loop_
_entity.id
_entity.type
_entity.pdbx_description
1 polymer ?
#
loop_
_entity_poly.entity_id
_entity_poly.type
_entity_poly.pdbx_seq_one_letter_code
_entity_poly.pdbx_strand_id
1 'polypeptide(L)'
;MELPHHHCVCETVLKSRDNGRIWDHELVSAVMSIAGDGVGDTRWKVPGVLDWGSMVYNPHVDVSSETTTLYASDRDVFLFLVDDTHPIEAGKLPNGEPDLFFRGFYAWNSEVGSKTLGIATFYLRAVCMNRNLWVRHGGAIN
;
A
#
# COMPACT_ATOMS: atom_id res chain seq x y z
N MET A 1 -17.19 -25.59 -3.00
CA MET A 1 -17.51 -24.61 -1.94
C MET A 1 -16.58 -23.44 -2.18
N GLU A 2 -17.05 -22.49 -3.00
CA GLU A 2 -16.29 -21.32 -3.45
C GLU A 2 -16.18 -20.34 -2.27
N LEU A 3 -14.95 -19.98 -1.89
CA LEU A 3 -14.72 -18.90 -0.95
C LEU A 3 -15.01 -17.58 -1.66
N PRO A 4 -15.71 -16.61 -1.04
CA PRO A 4 -15.90 -15.30 -1.64
C PRO A 4 -14.53 -14.63 -1.78
N HIS A 5 -14.21 -14.23 -3.01
CA HIS A 5 -13.05 -13.39 -3.32
C HIS A 5 -13.24 -12.02 -2.65
N HIS A 6 -12.80 -11.87 -1.40
CA HIS A 6 -12.82 -10.62 -0.67
C HIS A 6 -11.75 -9.65 -1.21
N HIS A 7 -11.99 -9.10 -2.40
CA HIS A 7 -11.27 -7.93 -2.88
C HIS A 7 -11.96 -6.70 -2.29
N CYS A 8 -11.57 -6.30 -1.09
CA CYS A 8 -12.01 -5.01 -0.52
C CYS A 8 -10.97 -3.94 -0.90
N VAL A 9 -11.02 -3.47 -2.14
CA VAL A 9 -10.37 -2.22 -2.54
C VAL A 9 -11.44 -1.15 -2.55
N CYS A 10 -11.40 -0.24 -1.57
CA CYS A 10 -12.25 0.93 -1.56
C CYS A 10 -11.41 2.10 -2.07
N GLU A 11 -11.66 2.54 -3.30
CA GLU A 11 -10.96 3.67 -3.91
C GLU A 11 -11.84 4.92 -3.83
N THR A 12 -11.27 6.01 -3.32
CA THR A 12 -11.87 7.34 -3.35
C THR A 12 -11.00 8.25 -4.18
N VAL A 13 -11.61 8.84 -5.20
CA VAL A 13 -10.94 9.75 -6.14
C VAL A 13 -11.47 11.16 -5.90
N LEU A 14 -10.62 12.05 -5.41
CA LEU A 14 -10.97 13.47 -5.18
C LEU A 14 -10.43 14.32 -6.32
N LYS A 15 -11.20 15.35 -6.68
CA LYS A 15 -10.79 16.39 -7.63
C LYS A 15 -10.53 17.70 -6.90
N SER A 16 -9.48 18.40 -7.31
CA SER A 16 -9.16 19.76 -6.85
C SER A 16 -10.35 20.70 -7.06
N ARG A 17 -10.69 21.45 -6.02
CA ARG A 17 -11.83 22.38 -6.01
C ARG A 17 -11.69 23.49 -7.05
N ASP A 18 -10.47 24.01 -7.20
CA ASP A 18 -10.19 25.17 -8.05
C ASP A 18 -9.69 24.77 -9.43
N ASN A 19 -9.90 23.52 -9.82
CA ASN A 19 -9.39 23.01 -11.08
C ASN A 19 -7.85 23.13 -11.20
N GLY A 20 -7.15 23.29 -10.07
CA GLY A 20 -5.71 23.49 -9.97
C GLY A 20 -4.95 22.19 -9.73
N ARG A 21 -3.64 22.21 -10.01
CA ARG A 21 -2.75 21.08 -9.76
C ARG A 21 -2.66 20.77 -8.27
N ILE A 22 -2.75 19.49 -7.94
CA ILE A 22 -2.39 18.97 -6.61
C ILE A 22 -0.91 18.62 -6.69
N TRP A 23 -0.08 19.32 -5.93
CA TRP A 23 1.36 19.09 -5.97
C TRP A 23 1.75 17.86 -5.17
N ASP A 24 2.79 17.17 -5.64
CA ASP A 24 3.27 15.93 -5.04
C ASP A 24 3.63 16.14 -3.56
N HIS A 25 4.27 17.27 -3.23
CA HIS A 25 4.62 17.63 -1.86
C HIS A 25 3.39 17.90 -0.98
N GLU A 26 2.29 18.40 -1.53
CA GLU A 26 1.05 18.60 -0.76
C GLU A 26 0.42 17.26 -0.41
N LEU A 27 0.42 16.31 -1.36
CA LEU A 27 -0.07 14.96 -1.12
C LEU A 27 0.80 14.24 -0.09
N VAL A 28 2.12 14.26 -0.26
CA VAL A 28 3.07 13.63 0.67
C VAL A 28 2.95 14.27 2.06
N SER A 29 2.86 15.61 2.15
CA SER A 29 2.68 16.30 3.44
C SER A 29 1.36 15.92 4.12
N ALA A 30 0.28 15.74 3.35
CA ALA A 30 -1.00 15.29 3.89
C ALA A 30 -0.90 13.85 4.43
N VAL A 31 -0.27 12.94 3.69
CA VAL A 31 -0.01 11.57 4.16
C VAL A 31 0.84 11.59 5.42
N MET A 32 1.93 12.37 5.45
CA MET A 32 2.80 12.48 6.62
C MET A 32 2.06 13.01 7.86
N SER A 33 1.11 13.92 7.69
CA SER A 33 0.31 14.42 8.81
C SER A 33 -0.58 13.35 9.47
N ILE A 34 -0.91 12.28 8.75
CA ILE A 34 -1.79 11.19 9.21
C ILE A 34 -0.97 9.96 9.63
N ALA A 35 0.04 9.62 8.84
CA ALA A 35 0.76 8.36 8.90
C ALA A 35 2.22 8.50 9.36
N GLY A 36 2.70 9.72 9.59
CA GLY A 36 4.10 9.98 9.90
C GLY A 36 5.03 9.79 8.70
N ASP A 37 6.31 9.60 8.98
CA ASP A 37 7.36 9.47 7.96
C ASP A 37 7.48 8.05 7.36
N GLY A 38 6.63 7.12 7.80
CA GLY A 38 6.62 5.74 7.33
C GLY A 38 7.72 4.85 7.93
N VAL A 39 8.47 5.31 8.94
CA VAL A 39 9.52 4.52 9.62
C VAL A 39 8.96 3.70 10.79
N GLY A 40 7.72 3.94 11.21
CA GLY A 40 7.02 3.14 12.23
C GLY A 40 6.68 3.89 13.51
N ASP A 41 6.86 5.21 13.55
CA ASP A 41 6.36 6.06 14.65
C ASP A 41 4.84 6.03 14.77
N THR A 42 4.14 5.72 13.67
CA THR A 42 2.72 5.40 13.67
C THR A 42 2.49 3.94 13.28
N ARG A 43 1.24 3.47 13.37
CA ARG A 43 0.86 2.13 12.88
C ARG A 43 1.07 1.94 11.37
N TRP A 44 1.26 3.02 10.63
CA TRP A 44 1.46 3.02 9.19
C TRP A 44 2.94 3.17 8.88
N LYS A 45 3.47 2.21 8.15
CA LYS A 45 4.89 2.17 7.81
C LYS A 45 5.12 1.59 6.43
N VAL A 46 6.31 1.82 5.92
CA VAL A 46 6.81 1.12 4.75
C VAL A 46 6.82 -0.38 5.07
N PRO A 47 6.25 -1.24 4.21
CA PRO A 47 6.17 -2.68 4.44
C PRO A 47 7.54 -3.31 4.66
N GLY A 48 7.57 -4.34 5.50
CA GLY A 48 8.65 -5.32 5.54
C GLY A 48 8.88 -6.07 4.22
N VAL A 49 9.87 -6.95 4.22
CA VAL A 49 10.24 -7.79 3.08
C VAL A 49 9.90 -9.25 3.36
N LEU A 50 9.28 -9.91 2.38
CA LEU A 50 9.20 -11.38 2.36
C LEU A 50 10.50 -11.93 1.76
N ASP A 51 11.22 -12.74 2.52
CA ASP A 51 12.33 -13.54 2.00
C ASP A 51 11.78 -14.77 1.27
N TRP A 52 12.00 -14.84 -0.05
CA TRP A 52 11.54 -15.95 -0.90
C TRP A 52 12.28 -17.26 -0.65
N GLY A 53 13.50 -17.21 -0.09
CA GLY A 53 14.27 -18.42 0.21
C GLY A 53 13.75 -19.13 1.45
N SER A 54 13.37 -18.37 2.48
CA SER A 54 12.86 -18.91 3.75
C SER A 54 11.34 -18.85 3.89
N MET A 55 10.64 -18.12 3.00
CA MET A 55 9.22 -17.77 3.13
C MET A 55 8.89 -17.03 4.44
N VAL A 56 9.89 -16.37 5.05
CA VAL A 56 9.73 -15.62 6.30
C VAL A 56 9.55 -14.13 5.97
N TYR A 57 8.50 -13.54 6.54
CA TYR A 57 8.26 -12.11 6.43
C TYR A 57 8.95 -11.36 7.56
N ASN A 58 9.84 -10.42 7.24
CA ASN A 58 10.46 -9.54 8.21
C ASN A 58 9.79 -8.15 8.16
N PRO A 59 8.98 -7.76 9.17
CA PRO A 59 8.39 -6.43 9.23
C PRO A 59 9.44 -5.35 9.55
N HIS A 60 10.52 -5.66 10.26
CA HIS A 60 11.48 -4.66 10.76
C HIS A 60 12.64 -4.44 9.79
N VAL A 61 12.32 -3.99 8.57
CA VAL A 61 13.31 -3.64 7.55
C VAL A 61 13.51 -2.13 7.53
N ASP A 62 14.76 -1.70 7.54
CA ASP A 62 15.12 -0.27 7.46
C ASP A 62 14.67 0.35 6.14
N VAL A 63 14.21 1.60 6.20
CA VAL A 63 13.77 2.36 5.04
C VAL A 63 14.97 3.00 4.36
N SER A 64 15.18 2.66 3.09
CA SER A 64 16.21 3.18 2.20
C SER A 64 15.59 3.52 0.84
N SER A 65 16.36 4.11 -0.06
CA SER A 65 15.92 4.35 -1.44
C SER A 65 15.54 3.06 -2.20
N GLU A 66 16.08 1.92 -1.78
CA GLU A 66 15.79 0.61 -2.39
C GLU A 66 14.59 -0.09 -1.71
N THR A 67 14.28 0.27 -0.46
CA THR A 67 13.21 -0.35 0.32
C THR A 67 12.00 0.55 0.51
N THR A 68 12.02 1.78 0.03
CA THR A 68 10.88 2.69 0.06
C THR A 68 9.77 2.24 -0.90
N THR A 69 8.54 2.66 -0.61
CA THR A 69 7.37 2.52 -1.50
C THR A 69 7.06 3.81 -2.23
N LEU A 70 7.82 4.88 -1.95
CA LEU A 70 7.65 6.18 -2.57
C LEU A 70 8.20 6.15 -4.00
N TYR A 71 7.30 6.31 -4.96
CA TYR A 71 7.61 6.67 -6.33
C TYR A 71 7.29 8.15 -6.50
N ALA A 72 8.28 8.96 -6.89
CA ALA A 72 8.11 10.36 -7.20
C ALA A 72 8.78 10.68 -8.53
N SER A 73 8.02 11.28 -9.44
CA SER A 73 8.47 11.79 -10.73
C SER A 73 8.33 13.32 -10.75
N ASP A 74 8.67 13.97 -11.86
CA ASP A 74 8.48 15.43 -12.02
C ASP A 74 7.00 15.85 -11.89
N ARG A 75 6.09 14.89 -12.06
CA ARG A 75 4.66 15.17 -12.29
C ARG A 75 3.66 14.23 -11.64
N ASP A 76 4.13 13.12 -11.07
CA ASP A 76 3.30 12.11 -10.43
C ASP A 76 4.00 11.58 -9.18
N VAL A 77 3.24 11.33 -8.11
CA VAL A 77 3.71 10.64 -6.92
C VAL A 77 2.76 9.50 -6.57
N PHE A 78 3.34 8.39 -6.12
CA PHE A 78 2.65 7.22 -5.61
C PHE A 78 3.37 6.74 -4.36
N LEU A 79 2.62 6.42 -3.32
CA LEU A 79 3.17 5.80 -2.12
C LEU A 79 2.12 4.92 -1.47
N PHE A 80 2.58 3.91 -0.74
CA PHE A 80 1.69 3.06 0.06
C PHE A 80 2.33 2.66 1.37
N LEU A 81 1.50 2.57 2.39
CA LEU A 81 1.88 2.22 3.75
C LEU A 81 1.01 1.08 4.24
N VAL A 82 1.55 0.28 5.15
CA VAL A 82 0.88 -0.87 5.72
C VAL A 82 1.02 -0.88 7.23
N ASP A 83 0.10 -1.58 7.87
CA ASP A 83 0.20 -2.01 9.26
C ASP A 83 0.50 -3.51 9.27
N ASP A 84 1.79 -3.83 9.22
CA ASP A 84 2.28 -5.21 9.20
C ASP A 84 2.50 -5.80 10.61
N THR A 85 2.27 -4.99 11.66
CA THR A 85 2.40 -5.39 13.07
C THR A 85 1.09 -5.88 13.69
N HIS A 86 -0.05 -5.58 13.05
CA HIS A 86 -1.38 -6.00 13.51
C HIS A 86 -2.10 -6.81 12.43
N PRO A 87 -1.73 -8.10 12.24
CA PRO A 87 -2.37 -8.95 11.24
C PRO A 87 -3.83 -9.23 11.60
N ILE A 88 -4.66 -9.38 10.58
CA ILE A 88 -6.02 -9.89 10.66
C ILE A 88 -6.00 -11.34 10.19
N GLU A 89 -6.54 -12.23 11.01
CA GLU A 89 -6.83 -13.59 10.58
C GLU A 89 -8.16 -13.62 9.82
N ALA A 90 -8.13 -13.98 8.53
CA ALA A 90 -9.31 -14.08 7.68
C ALA A 90 -9.41 -15.47 7.04
N GLY A 91 -9.36 -16.50 7.88
CA GLY A 91 -9.55 -17.90 7.48
C GLY A 91 -8.36 -18.77 7.85
N LYS A 92 -8.27 -19.93 7.21
CA LYS A 92 -7.18 -20.88 7.39
C LYS A 92 -6.61 -21.28 6.03
N LEU A 93 -5.30 -21.40 5.97
CA LEU A 93 -4.58 -21.95 4.84
C LEU A 93 -4.90 -23.46 4.68
N PRO A 94 -4.64 -24.07 3.51
CA PRO A 94 -4.89 -25.50 3.29
C PRO A 94 -4.13 -26.44 4.25
N ASN A 95 -3.03 -25.95 4.85
CA ASN A 95 -2.24 -26.65 5.86
C ASN A 95 -2.79 -26.47 7.29
N GLY A 96 -3.87 -25.71 7.48
CA GLY A 96 -4.52 -25.46 8.77
C GLY A 96 -4.00 -24.24 9.56
N GLU A 97 -2.93 -23.60 9.08
CA GLU A 97 -2.38 -22.38 9.67
C GLU A 97 -3.33 -21.18 9.50
N PRO A 98 -3.33 -20.21 10.43
CA PRO A 98 -4.17 -19.02 10.33
C PRO A 98 -3.77 -18.18 9.12
N ASP A 99 -4.79 -17.73 8.37
CA ASP A 99 -4.58 -16.97 7.16
C ASP A 99 -4.47 -15.46 7.46
N LEU A 100 -3.25 -14.93 7.42
CA LEU A 100 -2.95 -13.57 7.88
C LEU A 100 -3.00 -12.55 6.73
N PHE A 101 -3.68 -11.43 7.01
CA PHE A 101 -3.78 -10.27 6.14
C PHE A 101 -3.39 -9.00 6.87
N PHE A 102 -2.67 -8.12 6.18
CA PHE A 102 -2.21 -6.82 6.68
C PHE A 102 -3.04 -5.71 6.05
N ARG A 103 -3.36 -4.68 6.84
CA ARG A 103 -4.10 -3.51 6.33
C ARG A 103 -3.12 -2.58 5.62
N GLY A 104 -3.46 -2.16 4.42
CA GLY A 104 -2.68 -1.18 3.68
C GLY A 104 -3.55 -0.08 3.07
N PHE A 105 -2.92 1.03 2.74
CA PHE A 105 -3.50 2.02 1.85
C PHE A 105 -2.43 2.59 0.93
N TYR A 106 -2.83 3.02 -0.25
CA TYR A 106 -1.99 3.76 -1.18
C TYR A 106 -2.64 5.09 -1.54
N ALA A 107 -1.79 6.09 -1.78
CA ALA A 107 -2.19 7.41 -2.21
C ALA A 107 -1.39 7.80 -3.44
N TRP A 108 -2.05 8.49 -4.37
CA TRP A 108 -1.44 8.90 -5.63
C TRP A 108 -2.06 10.17 -6.19
N ASN A 109 -1.33 10.86 -7.06
CA ASN A 109 -1.86 11.87 -7.97
C ASN A 109 -1.43 11.54 -9.41
N SER A 110 -2.08 12.14 -10.41
CA SER A 110 -1.61 12.04 -11.80
C SER A 110 -1.71 13.33 -12.61
N GLU A 111 -0.70 13.52 -13.47
CA GLU A 111 -0.57 14.58 -14.46
C GLU A 111 -1.57 14.45 -15.62
N VAL A 112 -1.83 13.23 -16.13
CA VAL A 112 -2.80 12.98 -17.22
C VAL A 112 -4.23 13.00 -16.64
N GLY A 113 -4.54 14.10 -15.97
CA GLY A 113 -5.67 14.25 -15.05
C GLY A 113 -5.51 15.41 -14.08
N SER A 114 -4.30 16.00 -13.96
CA SER A 114 -3.80 17.27 -13.35
C SER A 114 -4.51 17.89 -12.14
N LYS A 115 -5.46 17.21 -11.53
CA LYS A 115 -6.40 17.72 -10.53
C LYS A 115 -6.94 16.60 -9.65
N THR A 116 -6.45 15.38 -9.84
CA THR A 116 -7.05 14.18 -9.27
C THR A 116 -6.07 13.54 -8.31
N LEU A 117 -6.52 13.30 -7.09
CA LEU A 117 -5.83 12.46 -6.12
C LEU A 117 -6.68 11.23 -5.84
N GLY A 118 -6.05 10.08 -5.69
CA GLY A 118 -6.73 8.85 -5.31
C GLY A 118 -6.16 8.33 -3.99
N ILE A 119 -7.04 7.83 -3.14
CA ILE A 119 -6.68 6.98 -2.00
C ILE A 119 -7.44 5.68 -2.12
N ALA A 120 -6.74 4.56 -1.92
CA ALA A 120 -7.42 3.29 -1.78
C ALA A 120 -6.85 2.46 -0.63
N THR A 121 -7.74 1.76 0.07
CA THR A 121 -7.36 0.80 1.12
C THR A 121 -7.39 -0.62 0.56
N PHE A 122 -6.50 -1.48 1.04
CA PHE A 122 -6.40 -2.88 0.62
C PHE A 122 -5.98 -3.80 1.77
N TYR A 123 -6.17 -5.11 1.57
CA TYR A 123 -5.58 -6.14 2.42
C TYR A 123 -4.41 -6.80 1.68
N LEU A 124 -3.24 -6.80 2.31
CA LEU A 124 -2.00 -7.35 1.79
C LEU A 124 -1.70 -8.70 2.43
N ARG A 125 -1.27 -9.70 1.64
CA ARG A 125 -0.68 -10.94 2.17
C ARG A 125 0.83 -10.84 2.28
N ALA A 126 1.47 -10.39 1.19
CA ALA A 126 2.90 -10.10 1.14
C ALA A 126 3.16 -9.13 -0.02
N VAL A 127 4.24 -8.35 0.08
CA VAL A 127 4.77 -7.56 -1.04
C VAL A 127 6.08 -8.20 -1.49
N CYS A 128 6.26 -8.35 -2.80
CA CYS A 128 7.53 -8.79 -3.37
C CYS A 128 8.56 -7.65 -3.30
N MET A 129 9.86 -7.97 -3.31
CA MET A 129 10.97 -7.00 -3.20
C MET A 129 10.90 -5.83 -4.20
N ASN A 130 10.16 -5.97 -5.31
CA ASN A 130 9.97 -4.89 -6.26
C ASN A 130 9.01 -3.79 -5.76
N ARG A 131 8.41 -3.98 -4.57
CA ARG A 131 7.57 -3.01 -3.84
C ARG A 131 6.56 -2.26 -4.72
N ASN A 132 6.10 -2.94 -5.76
CA ASN A 132 5.14 -2.43 -6.72
C ASN A 132 3.78 -3.04 -6.39
N LEU A 133 2.77 -2.18 -6.25
CA LEU A 133 1.39 -2.63 -6.15
C LEU A 133 0.88 -2.96 -7.56
N TRP A 134 0.92 -4.24 -7.89
CA TRP A 134 0.31 -4.75 -9.12
C TRP A 134 -1.19 -4.90 -8.90
N VAL A 135 -1.92 -3.79 -9.04
CA VAL A 135 -3.39 -3.82 -9.04
C VAL A 135 -3.84 -4.39 -10.38
N ARG A 136 -4.21 -5.67 -10.42
CA ARG A 136 -4.88 -6.25 -11.58
C ARG A 136 -6.37 -5.94 -11.48
N HIS A 137 -6.93 -5.32 -12.52
CA HIS A 137 -8.38 -5.31 -12.73
C HIS A 137 -8.81 -6.75 -13.10
N GLY A 138 -9.03 -7.59 -12.08
CA GLY A 138 -9.42 -8.99 -12.22
C GLY A 138 -8.26 -9.99 -12.25
N GLY A 139 -8.19 -10.83 -11.20
CA GLY A 139 -7.35 -12.04 -11.15
C GLY A 139 -6.25 -11.98 -10.09
N ALA A 140 -6.25 -12.98 -9.21
CA ALA A 140 -5.28 -13.16 -8.12
C ALA A 140 -3.82 -13.17 -8.61
N ILE A 141 -2.93 -12.70 -7.74
CA ILE A 141 -1.51 -13.01 -7.81
C ILE A 141 -1.32 -14.46 -7.32
N ASN A 142 -0.69 -15.30 -8.13
CA ASN A 142 -0.18 -16.60 -7.70
C ASN A 142 1.19 -16.41 -7.03
#